data_AF-A0A368F0H2-F1
#
_entry.id   AF-A0A368F0H2-F1
#
_cell.length_a   1.000
_cell.length_b   1.000
_cell.length_c   1.000
_cell.angle_alpha   90.00
_cell.angle_beta   90.00
_cell.angle_gamma   90.00
#
_symmetry.space_group_name_H-M   'P 1'
#
loop_
_entity.id
_entity.type
_entity.pdbx_description
1 polymer ?
#
loop_
_entity_poly.entity_id
_entity_poly.type
_entity_poly.pdbx_seq_one_letter_code
_entity_poly.pdbx_strand_id
1 'polypeptide(L)'
;MIEADDSQAPASVRSMHLQNIYQMVSYCENISTCRRKILVEHFGEVYDAQMCLKSTTPCDVCQRLRQNPDGVKLFDVSEEALMILTALNRMRNVTLRYLAELFRGQLNKKDADQAMRLGHTALPFYGRGVGMSEQDSLRFLRKMVGFQHTLLNIDL
;
A
#
# COMPACT_ATOMS: atom_id res chain seq x y z
N MET A 1 -5.44 -24.02 17.99
CA MET A 1 -6.68 -23.43 17.43
C MET A 1 -6.20 -22.22 16.63
N ILE A 2 -5.93 -22.33 15.33
CA ILE A 2 -6.86 -22.57 14.22
C ILE A 2 -6.17 -23.50 13.21
N GLU A 3 -6.77 -24.65 12.91
CA GLU A 3 -6.45 -25.45 11.72
C GLU A 3 -7.77 -26.00 11.16
N ALA A 4 -8.64 -25.09 10.71
CA ALA A 4 -9.68 -25.46 9.77
C ALA A 4 -9.22 -24.93 8.41
N ASP A 5 -9.23 -25.81 7.41
CA ASP A 5 -8.87 -25.46 6.04
C ASP A 5 -9.80 -24.35 5.53
N ASP A 6 -9.26 -23.13 5.34
CA ASP A 6 -9.98 -21.94 4.92
C ASP A 6 -10.70 -22.16 3.58
N SER A 7 -10.24 -23.14 2.77
CA SER A 7 -10.88 -23.52 1.51
C SER A 7 -12.31 -24.04 1.67
N GLN A 8 -12.68 -24.56 2.85
CA GLN A 8 -14.02 -25.08 3.14
C GLN A 8 -14.93 -24.08 3.87
N ALA A 9 -14.42 -22.90 4.24
CA ALA A 9 -15.20 -21.91 4.96
C ALA A 9 -16.23 -21.21 4.04
N PRO A 10 -17.41 -20.82 4.57
CA PRO A 10 -18.39 -20.01 3.84
C PRO A 10 -17.74 -18.76 3.23
N ALA A 11 -18.25 -18.29 2.09
CA ALA A 11 -17.72 -17.12 1.41
C ALA A 11 -17.63 -15.89 2.33
N SER A 12 -18.62 -15.68 3.21
CA SER A 12 -18.62 -14.62 4.21
C SER A 12 -17.47 -14.71 5.21
N VAL A 13 -17.14 -15.93 5.66
CA VAL A 13 -16.04 -16.19 6.59
C VAL A 13 -14.69 -15.94 5.91
N ARG A 14 -14.52 -16.41 4.67
CA ARG A 14 -13.31 -16.14 3.86
C ARG A 14 -13.12 -14.64 3.61
N SER A 15 -14.19 -13.92 3.29
CA SER A 15 -14.13 -12.45 3.14
C SER A 15 -13.73 -11.76 4.43
N MET A 16 -14.26 -12.19 5.58
CA MET A 16 -13.85 -11.68 6.89
C MET A 16 -12.37 -11.96 7.18
N HIS A 17 -11.89 -13.18 6.94
CA HIS A 17 -10.48 -13.53 7.10
C HIS A 17 -9.57 -12.68 6.21
N LEU A 18 -9.96 -12.49 4.95
CA LEU A 18 -9.23 -11.63 4.00
C LEU A 18 -9.20 -10.17 4.48
N GLN A 19 -10.32 -9.65 4.99
CA GLN A 19 -10.38 -8.30 5.54
C GLN A 19 -9.44 -8.14 6.76
N ASN A 20 -9.36 -9.14 7.64
CA ASN A 20 -8.43 -9.13 8.76
C ASN A 20 -6.96 -9.11 8.30
N ILE A 21 -6.63 -9.85 7.23
CA ILE A 21 -5.30 -9.81 6.62
C ILE A 21 -5.00 -8.41 6.08
N TYR A 22 -5.95 -7.77 5.38
CA TYR A 22 -5.75 -6.41 4.86
C TYR A 22 -5.59 -5.36 5.97
N GLN A 23 -6.26 -5.53 7.12
CA GLN A 23 -6.02 -4.69 8.29
C GLN A 23 -4.58 -4.83 8.80
N MET A 24 -4.03 -6.05 8.82
CA MET A 24 -2.62 -6.27 9.20
C MET A 24 -1.64 -5.68 8.18
N VAL A 25 -1.94 -5.80 6.88
CA VAL A 25 -1.13 -5.14 5.84
C VAL A 25 -1.14 -3.63 6.03
N SER A 26 -2.31 -3.01 6.25
CA SER A 26 -2.44 -1.57 6.54
C SER A 26 -1.63 -1.15 7.76
N TYR A 27 -1.66 -1.94 8.85
CA TYR A 27 -0.86 -1.70 10.05
C TYR A 27 0.65 -1.75 9.77
N CYS A 28 1.11 -2.73 8.98
CA CYS A 28 2.53 -2.88 8.63
C CYS A 28 3.02 -1.76 7.71
N GLU A 29 2.19 -1.32 6.76
CA GLU A 29 2.53 -0.29 5.78
C GLU A 29 2.34 1.15 6.28
N ASN A 30 1.64 1.33 7.41
CA ASN A 30 1.43 2.64 8.01
C ASN A 30 2.77 3.28 8.43
N ILE A 31 2.99 4.51 7.96
CA ILE A 31 4.21 5.27 8.23
C ILE A 31 4.00 6.50 9.13
N SER A 32 2.75 6.94 9.33
CA SER A 32 2.43 8.23 9.97
C SER A 32 1.61 8.11 11.25
N THR A 33 0.77 7.07 11.40
CA THR A 33 -0.06 6.89 12.60
C THR A 33 0.69 6.11 13.69
N CYS A 34 0.52 6.46 14.96
CA CYS A 34 1.13 5.73 16.08
C CYS A 34 0.72 4.25 16.08
N ARG A 35 1.69 3.32 16.18
CA ARG A 35 1.40 1.87 16.22
C ARG A 35 0.55 1.47 17.41
N ARG A 36 0.83 2.02 18.60
CA ARG A 36 0.05 1.73 19.81
C ARG A 36 -1.40 2.17 19.66
N LYS A 37 -1.63 3.33 19.03
CA LYS A 37 -2.98 3.80 18.75
C LYS A 37 -3.76 2.80 17.90
N ILE A 38 -3.19 2.36 16.77
CA ILE A 38 -3.85 1.38 15.89
C ILE A 38 -4.16 0.08 16.63
N LEU A 39 -3.21 -0.46 17.39
CA LEU A 39 -3.41 -1.72 18.12
C LEU A 39 -4.48 -1.60 19.20
N VAL A 40 -4.48 -0.52 19.98
CA VAL A 40 -5.44 -0.31 21.07
C VAL A 40 -6.84 -0.06 20.51
N GLU A 41 -6.97 0.77 19.47
CA GLU A 41 -8.24 1.03 18.79
C GLU A 41 -8.82 -0.19 18.09
N HIS A 42 -7.99 -1.12 17.61
CA HIS A 42 -8.46 -2.39 17.07
C HIS A 42 -9.26 -3.22 18.08
N PHE A 43 -8.97 -3.08 19.39
CA PHE A 43 -9.71 -3.73 20.48
C PHE A 43 -10.83 -2.85 21.07
N GLY A 44 -11.17 -1.73 20.43
CA GLY A 44 -12.27 -0.85 20.83
C GLY A 44 -11.91 0.16 21.93
N GLU A 45 -10.64 0.30 22.28
CA GLU A 45 -10.16 1.27 23.26
C GLU A 45 -9.69 2.58 22.60
N VAL A 46 -9.84 3.71 23.29
CA VAL A 46 -9.36 5.02 22.79
C VAL A 46 -7.94 5.26 23.29
N TYR A 47 -7.04 5.65 22.37
CA TYR A 47 -5.64 5.93 22.71
C TYR A 47 -5.15 7.28 22.17
N ASP A 48 -4.57 8.10 23.06
CA ASP A 48 -3.88 9.33 22.68
C ASP A 48 -2.44 9.02 22.24
N ALA A 49 -2.16 9.23 20.96
CA ALA A 49 -0.83 9.04 20.37
C ALA A 49 0.24 9.92 21.04
N GLN A 50 -0.12 11.04 21.68
CA GLN A 50 0.82 11.88 22.42
C GLN A 50 1.43 11.15 23.62
N MET A 51 0.74 10.17 24.20
CA MET A 51 1.30 9.33 25.27
C MET A 51 2.49 8.50 24.76
N CYS A 52 2.35 7.90 23.58
CA CYS A 52 3.46 7.19 22.93
C CYS A 52 4.55 8.16 22.43
N LEU A 53 4.16 9.36 21.99
CA LEU A 53 5.09 10.39 21.56
C LEU A 53 5.87 11.04 22.71
N LYS A 54 5.44 10.92 23.96
CA LYS A 54 6.17 11.44 25.14
C LYS A 54 6.82 10.35 26.00
N SER A 55 6.53 9.08 25.75
CA SER A 55 7.08 7.96 26.52
C SER A 55 8.60 7.78 26.35
N THR A 56 9.23 7.07 27.29
CA THR A 56 10.64 6.64 27.19
C THR A 56 10.85 5.56 26.12
N THR A 57 9.79 4.84 25.76
CA THR A 57 9.77 3.78 24.74
C THR A 57 8.75 4.09 23.64
N PRO A 58 9.00 5.06 22.73
CA PRO A 58 8.12 5.29 21.59
C PRO A 58 8.09 4.07 20.65
N CYS A 59 7.00 3.91 19.89
CA CYS A 59 7.05 3.08 18.70
C CYS A 59 7.91 3.73 17.60
N ASP A 60 8.33 2.96 16.62
CA ASP A 60 9.11 3.41 15.45
C ASP A 60 8.50 4.63 14.73
N VAL A 61 7.18 4.66 14.52
CA VAL A 61 6.51 5.79 13.87
C VAL A 61 6.62 7.06 14.71
N CYS A 62 6.32 6.98 16.01
CA CYS A 62 6.46 8.12 16.92
C CYS A 62 7.93 8.53 17.07
N GLN A 63 8.87 7.58 17.06
CA GLN A 63 10.30 7.86 17.12
C GLN A 63 10.75 8.64 15.88
N ARG A 64 10.35 8.22 14.68
CA ARG A 64 10.61 8.98 13.44
C ARG A 64 10.00 10.38 13.49
N LEU A 65 8.77 10.52 13.98
CA LEU A 65 8.10 11.82 14.12
C LEU A 65 8.85 12.75 15.09
N ARG A 66 9.37 12.23 16.22
CA ARG A 66 10.20 13.03 17.14
C ARG A 66 11.48 13.51 16.49
N GLN A 67 12.13 12.65 15.70
CA GLN A 67 13.41 12.94 15.06
C GLN A 67 13.27 13.90 13.88
N ASN A 68 12.18 13.77 13.12
CA ASN A 68 11.91 14.60 11.95
C ASN A 68 10.39 14.79 11.77
N PRO A 69 9.82 15.83 12.40
CA PRO A 69 8.39 16.13 12.30
C PRO A 69 7.90 16.31 10.86
N ASP A 70 8.75 16.87 9.98
CA ASP A 70 8.44 17.13 8.57
C ASP A 70 8.93 16.02 7.62
N GLY A 71 9.36 14.88 8.19
CA GLY A 71 9.96 13.77 7.46
C GLY A 71 8.97 12.94 6.64
N VAL A 72 7.67 13.05 6.93
CA VAL A 72 6.60 12.42 6.16
C VAL A 72 5.73 13.51 5.56
N LYS A 73 5.67 13.55 4.23
CA LYS A 73 4.82 14.48 3.49
C LYS A 73 3.69 13.72 2.81
N LEU A 74 2.50 14.30 2.85
CA LEU A 74 1.37 13.81 2.07
C LEU A 74 1.51 14.33 0.64
N PHE A 75 1.36 13.42 -0.32
CA PHE A 75 1.34 13.74 -1.74
C PHE A 75 0.01 13.26 -2.31
N ASP A 76 -0.66 14.15 -3.02
CA ASP A 76 -1.78 13.74 -3.87
C ASP A 76 -1.20 13.10 -5.14
N VAL A 77 -1.58 11.86 -5.36
CA VAL A 77 -1.19 11.03 -6.51
C VAL A 77 -2.42 10.45 -7.20
N SER A 78 -3.58 11.13 -7.05
CA SER A 78 -4.86 10.67 -7.59
C SER A 78 -4.86 10.62 -9.12
N GLU A 79 -4.18 11.58 -9.77
CA GLU A 79 -4.03 11.61 -11.23
C GLU A 79 -3.20 10.41 -11.70
N GLU A 80 -2.05 10.16 -11.07
CA GLU A 80 -1.19 9.00 -11.36
C GLU A 80 -1.94 7.69 -11.12
N ALA A 81 -2.72 7.61 -10.04
CA ALA A 81 -3.54 6.43 -9.74
C ALA A 81 -4.53 6.13 -10.86
N LEU A 82 -5.23 7.16 -11.36
CA LEU A 82 -6.17 7.02 -12.47
C LEU A 82 -5.47 6.57 -13.76
N MET A 83 -4.29 7.14 -14.07
CA MET A 83 -3.50 6.72 -15.24
C MET A 83 -3.08 5.25 -15.14
N ILE A 84 -2.61 4.83 -13.98
CA ILE A 84 -2.17 3.46 -13.73
C ILE A 84 -3.36 2.49 -13.84
N LEU A 85 -4.47 2.76 -13.16
CA LEU A 85 -5.68 1.93 -13.23
C LEU A 85 -6.22 1.83 -14.66
N THR A 86 -6.23 2.94 -15.40
CA THR A 86 -6.66 2.95 -16.81
C THR A 86 -5.76 2.09 -17.69
N ALA A 87 -4.44 2.18 -17.50
CA ALA A 87 -3.48 1.39 -18.26
C ALA A 87 -3.53 -0.10 -17.92
N LEU A 88 -3.74 -0.45 -16.65
CA LEU A 88 -3.84 -1.83 -16.18
C LEU A 88 -4.94 -2.63 -16.90
N ASN A 89 -6.00 -1.99 -17.37
CA ASN A 89 -7.05 -2.64 -18.19
C ASN A 89 -6.52 -3.26 -19.50
N ARG A 90 -5.38 -2.78 -20.00
CA ARG A 90 -4.76 -3.23 -21.26
C ARG A 90 -3.47 -4.02 -21.04
N MET A 91 -2.94 -4.01 -19.82
CA MET A 91 -1.74 -4.74 -19.46
C MET A 91 -2.10 -6.16 -19.00
N ARG A 92 -1.22 -7.13 -19.27
CA ARG A 92 -1.38 -8.51 -18.80
C ARG A 92 -0.13 -8.96 -18.05
N ASN A 93 -0.33 -9.84 -17.07
CA ASN A 93 0.75 -10.48 -16.29
C ASN A 93 1.72 -9.47 -15.64
N VAL A 94 1.18 -8.39 -15.09
CA VAL A 94 1.96 -7.34 -14.42
C VAL A 94 2.09 -7.66 -12.94
N THR A 95 3.31 -7.60 -12.42
CA THR A 95 3.55 -7.65 -10.97
C THR A 95 3.59 -6.23 -10.40
N LEU A 96 3.26 -6.08 -9.11
CA LEU A 96 3.36 -4.78 -8.42
C LEU A 96 4.78 -4.20 -8.46
N ARG A 97 5.82 -5.05 -8.36
CA ARG A 97 7.21 -4.59 -8.42
C ARG A 97 7.55 -4.04 -9.80
N TYR A 98 7.20 -4.75 -10.86
CA TYR A 98 7.40 -4.27 -12.23
C TYR A 98 6.66 -2.95 -12.48
N LEU A 99 5.42 -2.82 -11.99
CA LEU A 99 4.64 -1.59 -12.09
C LEU A 99 5.30 -0.43 -11.31
N ALA A 100 5.88 -0.69 -10.14
CA ALA A 100 6.59 0.31 -9.34
C ALA A 100 7.85 0.82 -10.05
N GLU A 101 8.63 -0.08 -10.63
CA GLU A 101 9.84 0.26 -11.40
C GLU A 101 9.49 1.04 -12.67
N LEU A 102 8.42 0.64 -13.37
CA LEU A 102 7.90 1.35 -14.54
C LEU A 102 7.43 2.76 -14.17
N PHE A 103 6.64 2.89 -13.10
CA PHE A 103 6.17 4.19 -12.60
C PHE A 103 7.33 5.10 -12.19
N ARG A 104 8.37 4.56 -11.55
CA ARG A 104 9.60 5.29 -11.20
C ARG A 104 10.52 5.59 -12.39
N GLY A 105 10.32 4.93 -13.53
CA GLY A 105 11.24 4.97 -14.67
C GLY A 105 12.60 4.32 -14.38
N GLN A 106 12.70 3.50 -13.34
CA GLN A 106 13.95 2.88 -12.87
C GLN A 106 13.90 1.37 -13.12
N LEU A 107 14.02 0.99 -14.39
CA LEU A 107 14.04 -0.41 -14.82
C LEU A 107 15.48 -0.90 -14.99
N ASN A 108 15.73 -2.17 -14.66
CA ASN A 108 16.96 -2.82 -15.11
C ASN A 108 16.91 -3.04 -16.64
N LYS A 109 18.06 -3.31 -17.26
CA LYS A 109 18.18 -3.44 -18.72
C LYS A 109 17.20 -4.45 -19.32
N LYS A 110 17.06 -5.62 -18.71
CA LYS A 110 16.16 -6.68 -19.18
C LYS A 110 14.70 -6.22 -19.17
N ASP A 111 14.28 -5.61 -18.08
CA ASP A 111 12.90 -5.16 -17.91
C ASP A 111 12.60 -3.91 -18.75
N ALA A 112 13.59 -3.06 -19.01
CA ALA A 112 13.50 -1.94 -19.95
C ALA A 112 13.26 -2.43 -21.40
N ASP A 113 14.05 -3.41 -21.86
CA ASP A 113 13.88 -4.00 -23.20
C ASP A 113 12.51 -4.67 -23.34
N GLN A 114 12.05 -5.37 -22.30
CA GLN A 114 10.71 -5.97 -22.26
C GLN A 114 9.61 -4.90 -22.25
N ALA A 115 9.75 -3.86 -21.41
CA ALA A 115 8.78 -2.77 -21.34
C ALA A 115 8.64 -2.03 -22.67
N MET A 116 9.74 -1.81 -23.38
CA MET A 116 9.72 -1.19 -24.71
C MET A 116 8.97 -2.05 -25.73
N ARG A 117 9.26 -3.36 -25.79
CA ARG A 117 8.57 -4.30 -26.70
C ARG A 117 7.06 -4.37 -26.44
N LEU A 118 6.65 -4.25 -25.19
CA LEU A 118 5.25 -4.25 -24.77
C LEU A 118 4.59 -2.86 -24.87
N GLY A 119 5.33 -1.82 -25.26
CA GLY A 119 4.85 -0.43 -25.32
C GLY A 119 4.59 0.20 -23.94
N HIS A 120 5.04 -0.43 -22.85
CA HIS A 120 4.81 0.03 -21.50
C HIS A 120 5.59 1.31 -21.14
N THR A 121 6.73 1.56 -21.79
CA THR A 121 7.49 2.81 -21.64
C THR A 121 6.82 4.01 -22.31
N ALA A 122 5.83 3.79 -23.18
CA ALA A 122 5.03 4.84 -23.80
C ALA A 122 3.76 5.20 -23.00
N LEU A 123 3.51 4.51 -21.87
CA LEU A 123 2.35 4.78 -21.03
C LEU A 123 2.49 6.11 -20.29
N PRO A 124 1.41 6.89 -20.10
CA PRO A 124 1.47 8.24 -19.51
C PRO A 124 2.06 8.32 -18.10
N PHE A 125 1.98 7.23 -17.33
CA PHE A 125 2.52 7.19 -15.96
C PHE A 125 4.01 6.81 -15.90
N TYR A 126 4.62 6.37 -17.00
CA TYR A 126 6.03 5.96 -17.01
C TYR A 126 6.92 7.12 -16.55
N GLY A 127 7.76 6.87 -15.54
CA GLY A 127 8.68 7.87 -14.98
C GLY A 127 8.04 8.97 -14.10
N ARG A 128 6.71 9.04 -13.97
CA ARG A 128 6.06 10.07 -13.11
C ARG A 128 6.37 9.89 -11.63
N GLY A 129 6.76 8.69 -11.21
CA GLY A 129 7.17 8.36 -9.84
C GLY A 129 8.65 8.55 -9.54
N VAL A 130 9.43 9.25 -10.38
CA VAL A 130 10.91 9.36 -10.25
C VAL A 130 11.39 9.86 -8.88
N GLY A 131 10.61 10.72 -8.22
CA GLY A 131 10.92 11.24 -6.88
C GLY A 131 10.60 10.28 -5.73
N MET A 132 9.97 9.14 -6.01
CA MET A 132 9.55 8.18 -4.97
C MET A 132 10.61 7.11 -4.74
N SER A 133 10.81 6.75 -3.48
CA SER A 133 11.56 5.55 -3.13
C SER A 133 10.84 4.30 -3.66
N GLU A 134 11.58 3.20 -3.83
CA GLU A 134 10.97 1.91 -4.20
C GLU A 134 9.88 1.53 -3.20
N GLN A 135 10.13 1.75 -1.91
CA GLN A 135 9.18 1.41 -0.86
C GLN A 135 7.91 2.26 -0.90
N ASP A 136 8.02 3.56 -1.19
CA ASP A 136 6.86 4.46 -1.26
C ASP A 136 6.03 4.22 -2.51
N SER A 137 6.69 3.97 -3.65
CA SER A 137 5.98 3.59 -4.87
C SER A 137 5.24 2.25 -4.70
N LEU A 138 5.85 1.24 -4.09
CA LEU A 138 5.19 -0.02 -3.77
C LEU A 138 4.00 0.16 -2.82
N ARG A 139 4.15 0.97 -1.76
CA ARG A 139 3.04 1.31 -0.84
C ARG A 139 1.90 1.98 -1.59
N PHE A 140 2.21 2.96 -2.45
CA PHE A 140 1.21 3.62 -3.27
C PHE A 140 0.46 2.63 -4.18
N LEU A 141 1.17 1.75 -4.89
CA LEU A 141 0.53 0.77 -5.77
C LEU A 141 -0.31 -0.26 -5.01
N ARG A 142 0.14 -0.72 -3.83
CA ARG A 142 -0.63 -1.64 -2.99
C ARG A 142 -1.91 -1.01 -2.45
N LYS A 143 -1.90 0.30 -2.14
CA LYS A 143 -3.12 1.01 -1.76
C LYS A 143 -4.19 0.94 -2.84
N MET A 144 -3.82 0.93 -4.13
CA MET A 144 -4.80 0.77 -5.22
C MET A 144 -5.44 -0.63 -5.25
N VAL A 145 -4.70 -1.69 -4.88
CA VAL A 145 -5.25 -3.04 -4.74
C VAL A 145 -6.25 -3.10 -3.57
N GLY A 146 -5.89 -2.49 -2.44
CA GLY A 146 -6.79 -2.35 -1.29
C GLY A 146 -8.05 -1.56 -1.64
N PHE A 147 -7.92 -0.45 -2.36
CA PHE A 147 -9.04 0.37 -2.84
C PHE A 147 -9.98 -0.40 -3.78
N GLN A 148 -9.42 -1.24 -4.66
CA GLN A 148 -10.22 -2.06 -5.57
C GLN A 148 -11.07 -3.09 -4.81
N HIS A 149 -10.57 -3.65 -3.69
CA HIS A 149 -11.36 -4.50 -2.81
C HIS A 149 -12.43 -3.74 -2.01
N THR A 150 -12.18 -2.48 -1.62
CA THR A 150 -13.19 -1.67 -0.94
C THR A 150 -14.33 -1.25 -1.87
N LEU A 151 -14.03 -0.94 -3.14
CA LEU A 151 -15.05 -0.60 -4.15
C LEU A 151 -15.84 -1.82 -4.66
N LEU A 152 -15.20 -2.99 -4.78
CA LEU A 152 -15.89 -4.24 -5.15
C LEU A 152 -16.90 -4.73 -4.08
N ASN A 153 -16.85 -4.20 -2.85
CA ASN A 153 -17.84 -4.48 -1.79
C ASN A 153 -18.91 -3.38 -1.65
N ILE A 154 -18.88 -2.34 -2.50
CA ILE A 154 -19.92 -1.30 -2.55
C ILE A 154 -20.90 -1.56 -3.71
N ASP A 155 -20.49 -2.35 -4.71
CA ASP A 155 -21.32 -2.74 -5.86
C ASP A 155 -21.75 -4.24 -5.84
N LEU A 156 -22.11 -4.79 -4.67
CA LEU A 156 -22.87 -6.04 -4.51
C LEU A 156 -23.85 -5.98 -3.33
#